data_AF-A0A1H9WUJ7-F1
#
_entry.id   AF-A0A1H9WUJ7-F1
#
_cell.length_a   1.000
_cell.length_b   1.000
_cell.length_c   1.000
_cell.angle_alpha   90.00
_cell.angle_beta   90.00
_cell.angle_gamma   90.00
#
_symmetry.space_group_name_H-M   'P 1'
#
loop_
_entity.id
_entity.type
_entity.pdbx_description
1 polymer ?
#
loop_
_entity_poly.entity_id
_entity_poly.type
_entity_poly.pdbx_seq_one_letter_code
_entity_poly.pdbx_strand_id
1 'polypeptide(L)'
;MKKFGTVLLIFLIIVGIIFSYIQYKKSTVEESVINYLITEKNIPNDDIISSEPFIANLQGDKNWMVSVKLKDDEKTYFYYKNKGEVVLESYIENGVEYVQ
;
A
#
# COMPACT_ATOMS: atom_id res chain seq x y z
N MET A 1 5.70 -17.72 37.85
CA MET A 1 6.08 -16.37 37.39
C MET A 1 7.09 -16.38 36.25
N LYS A 2 8.28 -17.01 36.38
CA LYS A 2 9.29 -17.05 35.28
C LYS A 2 8.74 -17.60 33.95
N LYS A 3 7.99 -18.72 33.99
CA LYS A 3 7.37 -19.31 32.79
C LYS A 3 6.33 -18.41 32.12
N PHE A 4 5.59 -17.61 32.90
CA PHE A 4 4.59 -16.68 32.37
C PHE A 4 5.26 -15.47 31.70
N GLY A 5 6.33 -14.94 32.29
CA GLY A 5 7.13 -13.89 31.68
C GLY A 5 7.74 -14.33 30.34
N THR A 6 8.23 -15.57 30.25
CA THR A 6 8.74 -16.13 28.98
C THR A 6 7.64 -16.25 27.92
N VAL A 7 6.45 -16.72 28.29
CA VAL A 7 5.31 -16.83 27.36
C VAL A 7 4.86 -15.46 26.85
N LEU A 8 4.77 -14.47 27.74
CA LEU A 8 4.44 -13.09 27.37
C LEU A 8 5.48 -12.49 26.41
N LEU A 9 6.76 -12.73 26.67
CA LEU A 9 7.85 -12.26 25.81
C LEU A 9 7.75 -12.87 24.40
N ILE A 10 7.51 -14.17 24.30
CA ILE A 10 7.33 -14.86 23.00
C ILE A 10 6.13 -14.27 22.25
N PHE A 11 5.02 -14.03 22.95
CA PHE A 11 3.84 -13.42 22.34
C PHE A 11 4.13 -12.02 21.78
N LEU A 12 4.83 -11.17 22.54
CA LEU A 12 5.21 -9.83 22.08
C LEU A 12 6.13 -9.88 20.86
N ILE A 13 7.06 -10.83 20.81
CA ILE A 13 7.94 -11.03 19.64
C ILE A 13 7.10 -11.39 18.40
N ILE A 14 6.14 -12.31 18.53
CA ILE A 14 5.27 -12.72 17.42
C ILE A 14 4.45 -11.53 16.91
N VAL A 15 3.85 -10.75 17.80
CA VAL A 15 3.11 -9.53 17.44
C VAL A 15 4.02 -8.53 16.73
N GLY A 16 5.24 -8.34 17.23
CA GLY A 16 6.25 -7.49 16.61
C GLY A 16 6.59 -7.93 15.19
N ILE A 17 6.83 -9.22 14.97
CA ILE A 17 7.13 -9.78 13.64
C ILE A 17 5.98 -9.54 12.66
N ILE A 18 4.74 -9.77 13.10
CA ILE A 18 3.55 -9.55 12.27
C ILE A 18 3.42 -8.07 11.90
N PHE A 19 3.56 -7.17 12.86
CA PHE A 19 3.48 -5.73 12.61
C PHE A 19 4.58 -5.24 11.67
N SER A 20 5.82 -5.69 11.88
CA SER A 20 6.95 -5.37 11.01
C SER A 20 6.72 -5.87 9.58
N TYR A 21 6.18 -7.08 9.40
CA TYR A 21 5.86 -7.61 8.08
C TYR A 21 4.80 -6.77 7.35
N ILE A 22 3.74 -6.36 8.05
CA ILE A 22 2.68 -5.50 7.49
C ILE A 22 3.27 -4.17 7.02
N GLN A 23 4.09 -3.52 7.85
CA GLN A 23 4.70 -2.24 7.50
C GLN A 23 5.67 -2.36 6.34
N TYR A 24 6.48 -3.42 6.33
CA TYR A 24 7.37 -3.73 5.20
C TYR A 24 6.60 -3.86 3.89
N LYS A 25 5.50 -4.63 3.88
CA LYS A 25 4.66 -4.81 2.69
C LYS A 25 4.06 -3.48 2.21
N LYS A 26 3.48 -2.69 3.12
CA LYS A 26 2.93 -1.37 2.80
C LYS A 26 3.98 -0.45 2.15
N SER A 27 5.13 -0.29 2.80
CA SER A 27 6.20 0.59 2.32
C SER A 27 6.76 0.14 0.97
N THR A 28 6.95 -1.16 0.75
CA THR A 28 7.49 -1.67 -0.54
C THR A 28 6.50 -1.46 -1.70
N VAL A 29 5.19 -1.62 -1.47
CA VAL A 29 4.20 -1.38 -2.51
C VAL A 29 4.09 0.11 -2.81
N GLU A 30 4.05 0.96 -1.77
CA GLU A 30 4.07 2.42 -1.91
C GLU A 30 5.27 2.91 -2.72
N GLU A 31 6.47 2.49 -2.36
CA GLU A 31 7.70 2.85 -3.09
C GLU A 31 7.62 2.40 -4.56
N SER A 32 7.10 1.20 -4.82
CA SER A 32 6.97 0.68 -6.18
C SER A 32 5.98 1.51 -7.00
N VAL A 33 4.85 1.90 -6.41
CA VAL A 33 3.83 2.74 -7.05
C VAL A 33 4.38 4.14 -7.33
N ILE A 34 5.02 4.79 -6.35
CA ILE A 34 5.62 6.11 -6.54
C ILE A 34 6.66 6.06 -7.67
N ASN A 35 7.57 5.07 -7.64
CA ASN A 35 8.57 4.90 -8.67
C ASN A 35 7.92 4.71 -10.05
N TYR A 36 6.91 3.85 -10.17
CA TYR A 36 6.15 3.67 -11.41
C TYR A 36 5.55 4.97 -11.94
N LEU A 37 4.92 5.77 -11.07
CA LEU A 37 4.32 7.04 -11.48
C LEU A 37 5.38 8.03 -11.99
N ILE A 38 6.52 8.10 -11.31
CA ILE A 38 7.60 9.02 -11.69
C ILE A 38 8.30 8.56 -12.96
N THR A 39 8.71 7.30 -13.04
CA THR A 39 9.62 6.82 -14.10
C THR A 39 8.87 6.35 -15.34
N GLU A 40 7.74 5.66 -15.18
CA GLU A 40 6.99 5.08 -16.31
C GLU A 40 5.86 6.00 -16.77
N LYS A 41 5.17 6.65 -15.82
CA LYS A 41 4.10 7.63 -16.16
C LYS A 41 4.60 9.06 -16.32
N ASN A 42 5.87 9.33 -16.02
CA ASN A 42 6.48 10.66 -16.12
C ASN A 42 5.72 11.73 -15.31
N ILE A 43 5.12 11.33 -14.19
CA ILE A 43 4.44 12.25 -13.27
C ILE A 43 5.50 12.88 -12.37
N PRO A 44 5.63 14.22 -12.34
CA PRO A 44 6.52 14.90 -11.42
C PRO A 44 6.21 14.53 -9.96
N ASN A 45 7.24 14.30 -9.16
CA ASN A 45 7.05 13.88 -7.76
C ASN A 45 6.29 14.95 -6.94
N ASP A 46 6.45 16.23 -7.29
CA ASP A 46 5.73 17.36 -6.70
C ASP A 46 4.24 17.44 -7.10
N ASP A 47 3.81 16.69 -8.11
CA ASP A 47 2.41 16.55 -8.50
C ASP A 47 1.70 15.41 -7.75
N ILE A 48 2.43 14.55 -7.03
CA ILE A 48 1.85 13.52 -6.16
C ILE A 48 1.55 14.16 -4.79
N ILE A 49 0.26 14.47 -4.54
CA ILE A 49 -0.17 15.08 -3.27
C ILE A 49 -0.08 14.08 -2.12
N SER A 50 -0.55 12.86 -2.36
CA SER A 50 -0.62 11.82 -1.32
C SER A 50 -0.43 10.44 -1.92
N SER A 51 0.31 9.61 -1.21
CA SER A 51 0.39 8.16 -1.37
C SER A 51 0.06 7.53 -0.03
N GLU A 52 -0.99 6.71 0.04
CA GLU A 52 -1.38 6.07 1.30
C GLU A 52 -1.52 4.56 1.11
N PRO A 53 -0.62 3.73 1.69
CA PRO A 53 -0.72 2.29 1.60
C PRO A 53 -1.70 1.70 2.62
N PHE A 54 -2.59 0.83 2.13
CA PHE A 54 -3.65 0.22 2.93
C PHE A 54 -3.85 -1.27 2.62
N ILE A 55 -4.61 -1.92 3.51
CA ILE A 55 -5.00 -3.33 3.36
C ILE A 55 -6.42 -3.37 2.81
N ALA A 56 -6.60 -3.86 1.59
CA ALA A 56 -7.88 -3.83 0.87
C ALA A 56 -8.81 -5.01 1.21
N ASN A 57 -8.33 -6.01 1.97
CA ASN A 57 -9.07 -7.24 2.26
C ASN A 57 -9.45 -8.04 0.98
N LEU A 58 -8.59 -7.96 -0.03
CA LEU A 58 -8.68 -8.70 -1.30
C LEU A 58 -7.70 -9.87 -1.31
N GLN A 59 -7.89 -10.81 -2.24
CA GLN A 59 -7.01 -11.97 -2.33
C GLN A 59 -5.65 -11.62 -2.95
N GLY A 60 -4.60 -12.28 -2.43
CA GLY A 60 -3.25 -12.19 -3.00
C GLY A 60 -2.63 -10.80 -2.87
N ASP A 61 -1.91 -10.39 -3.91
CA ASP A 61 -1.17 -9.12 -3.91
C ASP A 61 -2.09 -7.88 -3.88
N LYS A 62 -3.32 -8.00 -4.39
CA LYS A 62 -4.34 -6.94 -4.31
C LYS A 62 -4.72 -6.59 -2.88
N ASN A 63 -4.39 -7.44 -1.90
CA ASN A 63 -4.59 -7.07 -0.50
C ASN A 63 -3.77 -5.85 -0.09
N TRP A 64 -2.66 -5.57 -0.78
CA TRP A 64 -1.74 -4.48 -0.49
C TRP A 64 -1.85 -3.43 -1.58
N MET A 65 -2.51 -2.32 -1.27
CA MET A 65 -2.80 -1.26 -2.24
C MET A 65 -2.26 0.07 -1.77
N VAL A 66 -2.14 1.00 -2.71
CA VAL A 66 -1.74 2.39 -2.48
C VAL A 66 -2.80 3.27 -3.12
N SER A 67 -3.41 4.12 -2.32
CA SER A 67 -4.25 5.20 -2.84
C SER A 67 -3.37 6.40 -3.19
N VAL A 68 -3.60 6.99 -4.36
CA VAL A 68 -2.82 8.11 -4.87
C VAL A 68 -3.74 9.25 -5.26
N LYS A 69 -3.38 10.47 -4.85
CA LYS A 69 -4.00 11.72 -5.33
C LYS A 69 -2.96 12.59 -6.00
N LEU A 70 -3.35 13.21 -7.11
CA LEU A 70 -2.51 14.10 -7.88
C LEU A 70 -3.02 15.55 -7.76
N LYS A 71 -2.15 16.51 -8.06
CA LYS A 71 -2.40 17.93 -7.80
C LYS A 71 -3.55 18.56 -8.59
N ASP A 72 -3.64 18.22 -9.86
CA ASP A 72 -4.61 18.79 -10.80
C ASP A 72 -5.61 17.73 -11.29
N ASP A 73 -5.85 16.69 -10.49
CA ASP A 73 -6.80 15.63 -10.77
C ASP A 73 -7.68 15.35 -9.55
N GLU A 74 -9.00 15.37 -9.75
CA GLU A 74 -9.96 15.08 -8.68
C GLU A 74 -10.05 13.58 -8.37
N LYS A 75 -9.42 12.73 -9.19
CA LYS A 75 -9.43 11.28 -9.02
C LYS A 75 -8.57 10.82 -7.86
N THR A 76 -9.06 9.79 -7.19
CA THR A 76 -8.23 8.96 -6.30
C THR A 76 -7.97 7.64 -6.99
N TYR A 77 -6.71 7.33 -7.24
CA TYR A 77 -6.29 6.12 -7.95
C TYR A 77 -5.86 5.05 -6.96
N PHE A 78 -6.20 3.79 -7.24
CA PHE A 78 -5.84 2.65 -6.40
C PHE A 78 -4.94 1.70 -7.18
N TYR A 79 -3.68 1.64 -6.76
CA TYR A 79 -2.67 0.79 -7.38
C TYR A 79 -2.28 -0.37 -6.46
N TYR A 80 -1.82 -1.46 -7.05
CA TYR A 80 -1.16 -2.55 -6.34
C TYR A 80 0.03 -3.08 -7.15
N LYS A 81 0.88 -3.89 -6.51
CA LYS A 81 2.03 -4.51 -7.16
C LYS A 81 1.79 -6.00 -7.35
N ASN A 82 1.86 -6.51 -8.57
CA ASN A 82 1.70 -7.91 -8.91
C ASN A 82 2.91 -8.42 -9.69
N LYS A 83 3.59 -9.46 -9.19
CA LYS A 83 4.76 -10.08 -9.88
C LYS A 83 5.84 -9.09 -10.36
N GLY A 84 6.00 -7.96 -9.68
CA GLY A 84 6.99 -6.92 -10.02
C GLY A 84 6.41 -5.73 -10.78
N GLU A 85 5.21 -5.86 -11.35
CA GLU A 85 4.54 -4.81 -12.12
C GLU A 85 3.56 -4.04 -11.24
N VAL A 86 3.42 -2.74 -11.49
CA VAL A 86 2.40 -1.90 -10.87
C VAL A 86 1.16 -1.89 -11.75
N VAL A 87 0.01 -2.17 -11.14
CA VAL A 87 -1.28 -2.29 -11.83
C VAL A 87 -2.26 -1.30 -11.20
N LEU A 88 -2.98 -0.56 -12.05
CA LEU A 88 -4.13 0.25 -11.64
C LEU A 88 -5.34 -0.69 -11.49
N GLU A 89 -5.90 -0.76 -10.28
CA GLU A 89 -7.09 -1.57 -9.99
C GLU A 89 -8.37 -0.78 -10.30
N SER A 90 -8.46 0.43 -9.75
CA SER A 90 -9.62 1.29 -9.91
C SER A 90 -9.25 2.75 -9.66
N TYR A 91 -10.16 3.65 -10.02
CA TYR A 91 -10.12 5.04 -9.57
C TYR A 91 -11.51 5.50 -9.16
N ILE A 92 -11.56 6.43 -8.21
CA ILE A 92 -12.80 7.11 -7.81
C ILE A 92 -12.80 8.50 -8.43
N GLU A 93 -13.87 8.83 -9.14
CA GLU A 93 -14.15 10.16 -9.69
C GLU A 93 -15.56 10.56 -9.27
N ASN A 94 -15.74 11.73 -8.63
CA ASN A 94 -17.04 12.21 -8.15
C ASN A 94 -17.82 11.19 -7.28
N GLY A 95 -17.08 10.42 -6.46
CA GLY A 95 -17.67 9.40 -5.58
C GLY A 95 -18.10 8.11 -6.28
N VAL A 96 -17.85 8.00 -7.59
CA VAL A 96 -18.11 6.78 -8.38
C VAL A 96 -16.80 6.06 -8.62
N GLU A 97 -16.78 4.77 -8.31
CA GLU A 97 -15.63 3.89 -8.58
C GLU A 97 -15.69 3.31 -10.00
N TYR A 98 -14.58 3.40 -10.71
CA TYR A 98 -14.36 2.85 -12.03
C TYR A 98 -13.26 1.81 -11.95
N VAL A 99 -13.65 0.53 -12.11
CA VAL A 99 -12.74 -0.62 -12.09
C VAL A 99 -12.19 -0.87 -13.50
N GLN A 100 -10.92 -1.23 -13.59
CA GLN A 100 -10.24 -1.54 -14.84
C GLN A 100 -10.28 -3.02 -15.21
#